data_AF-A0A2H0KP18-F1
#
_entry.id   AF-A0A2H0KP18-F1
#
_cell.length_a   1.000
_cell.length_b   1.000
_cell.length_c   1.000
_cell.angle_alpha   90.00
_cell.angle_beta   90.00
_cell.angle_gamma   90.00
#
_symmetry.space_group_name_H-M   'P 1'
#
loop_
_entity.id
_entity.type
_entity.pdbx_description
1 polymer ?
#
loop_
_entity_poly.entity_id
_entity_poly.type
_entity_poly.pdbx_seq_one_letter_code
_entity_poly.pdbx_strand_id
1 'polypeptide(L)'
;MAHLLLLNNFYKKIEVLSYILKPNHLHLEIKQVEKNSMEIFMQSLITKYVKYFNRKYQRVGPLFQGRYKAILIDKKEYLLHLCRYIHLNAQEELEKGQNLVDYPWSSYPVYIKGNGPKWLNKEYILSYFKQTKGFSFSSYEGFIEGYKEKSEEESDLYRRLLLD
;
A
#
# COMPACT_ATOMS: atom_id res chain seq x y z
N MET A 1 -26.93 -10.78 -15.98
CA MET A 1 -25.53 -10.27 -15.92
C MET A 1 -25.18 -9.51 -14.62
N ALA A 2 -25.93 -9.65 -13.52
CA ALA A 2 -25.61 -8.99 -12.23
C ALA A 2 -24.71 -9.83 -11.29
N HIS A 3 -24.54 -11.12 -11.57
CA HIS A 3 -23.84 -12.07 -10.69
C HIS A 3 -22.31 -11.90 -10.62
N LEU A 4 -21.72 -11.18 -11.58
CA LEU A 4 -20.27 -11.08 -11.79
C LEU A 4 -19.58 -9.97 -10.96
N LEU A 5 -20.37 -9.21 -10.19
CA LEU A 5 -19.88 -8.13 -9.32
C LEU A 5 -20.00 -8.44 -7.82
N LEU A 6 -20.40 -9.66 -7.44
CA LEU A 6 -20.37 -10.06 -6.03
C LEU A 6 -18.95 -9.85 -5.49
N LEU A 7 -18.81 -8.97 -4.51
CA LEU A 7 -17.54 -8.70 -3.85
C LEU A 7 -17.16 -9.96 -3.08
N ASN A 8 -15.98 -10.51 -3.40
CA ASN A 8 -15.43 -11.60 -2.62
C ASN A 8 -15.11 -10.99 -1.25
N ASN A 9 -15.58 -11.61 -0.18
CA ASN A 9 -15.30 -11.12 1.14
C ASN A 9 -13.95 -11.69 1.62
N PHE A 10 -12.97 -10.80 1.75
CA PHE A 10 -11.64 -11.13 2.28
C PHE A 10 -11.45 -10.70 3.74
N TYR A 11 -12.54 -10.36 4.43
CA TYR A 11 -12.51 -10.06 5.86
C TYR A 11 -11.86 -11.20 6.64
N LYS A 12 -10.89 -10.87 7.49
CA LYS A 12 -10.04 -11.81 8.25
C LYS A 12 -9.19 -12.79 7.42
N LYS A 13 -9.19 -12.69 6.09
CA LYS A 13 -8.32 -13.49 5.21
C LYS A 13 -7.03 -12.74 4.85
N ILE A 14 -7.13 -11.43 4.71
CA ILE A 14 -6.01 -10.50 4.49
C ILE A 14 -6.22 -9.24 5.33
N GLU A 15 -5.12 -8.53 5.59
CA GLU A 15 -5.12 -7.20 6.21
C GLU A 15 -4.31 -6.27 5.31
N VAL A 16 -4.92 -5.16 4.86
CA VAL A 16 -4.18 -4.10 4.18
C VAL A 16 -3.54 -3.22 5.25
N LEU A 17 -2.23 -3.07 5.19
CA LEU A 17 -1.45 -2.30 6.18
C LEU A 17 -1.19 -0.88 5.68
N SER A 18 -0.74 -0.76 4.44
CA SER A 18 -0.54 0.52 3.76
C SER A 18 -0.82 0.39 2.26
N TYR A 19 -1.08 1.53 1.62
CA TYR A 19 -1.34 1.63 0.19
C TYR A 19 -1.02 3.04 -0.33
N ILE A 20 -0.75 3.09 -1.64
CA ILE A 20 -0.84 4.28 -2.48
C ILE A 20 -1.43 3.90 -3.85
N LEU A 21 -2.30 4.74 -4.37
CA LEU A 21 -2.81 4.67 -5.74
C LEU A 21 -2.22 5.86 -6.50
N LYS A 22 -1.51 5.57 -7.59
CA LYS A 22 -1.01 6.57 -8.54
C LYS A 22 -1.82 6.47 -9.84
N PRO A 23 -1.77 7.48 -10.72
CA PRO A 23 -2.49 7.44 -12.00
C PRO A 23 -2.12 6.23 -12.87
N ASN A 24 -0.86 5.77 -12.80
CA ASN A 24 -0.30 4.71 -13.65
C ASN A 24 -0.09 3.36 -12.94
N HIS A 25 0.03 3.31 -11.61
CA HIS A 25 0.21 2.08 -10.85
C HIS A 25 -0.28 2.20 -9.40
N LEU A 26 -0.19 1.12 -8.61
CA LEU A 26 -0.54 1.11 -7.19
C LEU A 26 0.44 0.24 -6.41
N HIS A 27 0.69 0.60 -5.15
CA HIS A 27 1.42 -0.23 -4.20
C HIS A 27 0.52 -0.60 -3.03
N LEU A 28 0.58 -1.87 -2.61
CA LEU A 28 -0.17 -2.41 -1.48
C LEU A 28 0.78 -3.18 -0.57
N GLU A 29 0.73 -2.87 0.72
CA GLU A 29 1.34 -3.69 1.77
C GLU A 29 0.23 -4.53 2.40
N ILE A 30 0.30 -5.85 2.22
CA ILE A 30 -0.75 -6.77 2.63
C ILE A 30 -0.16 -7.87 3.50
N LYS A 31 -0.77 -8.07 4.66
CA LYS A 31 -0.53 -9.22 5.53
C LYS A 31 -1.53 -10.32 5.20
N GLN A 32 -1.01 -11.46 4.76
CA GLN A 32 -1.79 -12.66 4.53
C GLN A 32 -2.12 -13.33 5.88
N VAL A 33 -3.40 -13.58 6.16
CA VAL A 33 -3.86 -14.26 7.39
C VAL A 33 -4.23 -15.71 7.10
N GLU A 34 -4.94 -15.95 5.98
CA GLU A 34 -5.30 -17.29 5.51
C GLU A 34 -4.40 -17.71 4.34
N LYS A 35 -4.03 -18.99 4.29
CA LYS A 35 -3.22 -19.53 3.20
C LYS A 35 -3.85 -19.24 1.83
N ASN A 36 -3.04 -18.82 0.87
CA ASN A 36 -3.41 -18.49 -0.51
C ASN A 36 -4.42 -17.33 -0.67
N SER A 37 -4.78 -16.61 0.39
CA SER A 37 -5.78 -15.54 0.29
C SER A 37 -5.30 -14.33 -0.51
N MET A 38 -3.98 -14.06 -0.52
CA MET A 38 -3.40 -12.93 -1.24
C MET A 38 -3.54 -13.08 -2.75
N GLU A 39 -3.27 -14.28 -3.30
CA GLU A 39 -3.39 -14.55 -4.74
C GLU A 39 -4.84 -14.40 -5.21
N ILE A 40 -5.78 -14.98 -4.45
CA ILE A 40 -7.22 -14.89 -4.73
C ILE A 40 -7.70 -13.44 -4.60
N PHE A 41 -7.18 -12.70 -3.62
CA PHE A 41 -7.46 -11.27 -3.43
C PHE A 41 -7.02 -10.45 -4.63
N MET A 42 -5.76 -10.57 -5.04
CA MET A 42 -5.21 -9.80 -6.17
C MET A 42 -5.91 -10.15 -7.48
N GLN A 43 -6.18 -11.43 -7.73
CA GLN A 43 -6.95 -11.87 -8.89
C GLN A 43 -8.36 -11.24 -8.91
N SER A 44 -9.07 -11.27 -7.78
CA SER A 44 -10.39 -10.66 -7.64
C SER A 44 -10.35 -9.15 -7.84
N LEU A 45 -9.41 -8.45 -7.17
CA LEU A 45 -9.26 -6.99 -7.23
C LEU A 45 -9.00 -6.52 -8.66
N ILE A 46 -7.97 -7.05 -9.30
CA ILE A 46 -7.55 -6.66 -10.65
C ILE A 46 -8.66 -6.97 -11.66
N THR A 47 -9.22 -8.19 -11.65
CA THR A 47 -10.24 -8.60 -12.61
C THR A 47 -11.48 -7.71 -12.52
N LYS A 48 -11.93 -7.38 -11.30
CA LYS A 48 -13.11 -6.53 -11.09
C LYS A 48 -12.82 -5.09 -11.49
N TYR A 49 -11.66 -4.56 -11.17
CA TYR A 49 -11.28 -3.21 -11.57
C TYR A 49 -11.20 -3.06 -13.10
N VAL A 50 -10.56 -4.00 -13.80
CA VAL A 50 -10.50 -4.02 -15.28
C VAL A 50 -11.90 -4.03 -15.88
N LYS A 51 -12.79 -4.93 -15.39
CA LYS A 51 -14.17 -5.02 -15.88
C LYS A 51 -14.95 -3.73 -15.63
N TYR A 52 -14.83 -3.15 -14.44
CA TYR A 52 -15.45 -1.88 -14.10
C TYR A 52 -14.94 -0.75 -15.00
N PHE A 53 -13.63 -0.61 -15.14
CA PHE A 53 -12.99 0.44 -15.93
C PHE A 53 -13.39 0.35 -17.40
N ASN A 54 -13.28 -0.84 -18.00
CA ASN A 54 -13.65 -1.07 -19.39
C ASN A 54 -15.13 -0.78 -19.64
N ARG A 55 -16.03 -1.18 -18.72
CA ARG A 55 -17.45 -0.86 -18.81
C ARG A 55 -17.72 0.65 -18.68
N LYS A 56 -17.08 1.31 -17.71
CA LYS A 56 -17.27 2.73 -17.44
C LYS A 56 -16.81 3.61 -18.61
N TYR A 57 -15.66 3.27 -19.20
CA TYR A 57 -15.03 4.06 -20.26
C TYR A 57 -15.22 3.46 -21.65
N GLN A 58 -16.10 2.47 -21.81
CA GLN A 58 -16.41 1.80 -23.08
C GLN A 58 -15.16 1.30 -23.82
N ARG A 59 -14.18 0.78 -23.07
CA ARG A 59 -12.94 0.22 -23.60
C ARG A 59 -13.01 -1.30 -23.75
N VAL A 60 -12.20 -1.83 -24.65
CA VAL A 60 -11.96 -3.26 -24.83
C VAL A 60 -10.47 -3.55 -24.64
N GLY A 61 -10.14 -4.72 -24.12
CA GLY A 61 -8.76 -5.18 -23.95
C GLY A 61 -8.20 -5.05 -22.53
N PRO A 62 -6.91 -5.33 -22.35
CA PRO A 62 -6.25 -5.25 -21.04
C PRO A 62 -6.13 -3.79 -20.57
N LEU A 63 -6.14 -3.60 -19.24
CA LEU A 63 -5.88 -2.30 -18.60
C LEU A 63 -4.46 -2.22 -18.03
N PHE A 64 -4.01 -3.28 -17.38
CA PHE A 64 -2.67 -3.37 -16.80
C PHE A 64 -1.69 -3.95 -17.80
N GLN A 65 -0.44 -3.47 -17.78
CA GLN A 65 0.63 -3.90 -18.68
C GLN A 65 1.16 -5.32 -18.40
N GLY A 66 0.82 -5.90 -17.24
CA GLY A 66 1.30 -7.24 -16.87
C GLY A 66 0.65 -7.76 -15.60
N ARG A 67 1.23 -8.85 -15.07
CA ARG A 67 0.86 -9.41 -13.77
C ARG A 67 1.36 -8.47 -12.65
N TYR A 68 0.68 -8.50 -11.50
CA TYR A 68 1.20 -7.85 -10.31
C TYR A 68 2.54 -8.49 -9.91
N LYS A 69 3.41 -7.69 -9.32
CA LYS A 69 4.67 -8.15 -8.72
C LYS A 69 4.45 -8.19 -7.21
N ALA A 70 5.03 -9.19 -6.55
CA ALA A 70 4.90 -9.37 -5.10
C ALA A 70 6.23 -9.83 -4.51
N ILE A 71 6.56 -9.28 -3.34
CA ILE A 71 7.74 -9.62 -2.57
C ILE A 71 7.28 -10.04 -1.19
N LEU A 72 7.77 -11.19 -0.73
CA LEU A 72 7.57 -11.63 0.64
C LEU A 72 8.43 -10.77 1.57
N ILE A 73 7.80 -10.21 2.59
CA ILE A 73 8.46 -9.49 3.68
C ILE A 73 8.35 -10.35 4.93
N ASP A 74 9.48 -10.89 5.38
CA ASP A 74 9.60 -11.76 6.56
C ASP A 74 10.39 -11.12 7.71
N LYS A 75 11.05 -9.98 7.44
CA LYS A 75 11.77 -9.18 8.43
C LYS A 75 10.95 -7.98 8.88
N LYS A 76 10.97 -7.72 10.19
CA LYS A 76 10.23 -6.63 10.82
C LYS A 76 10.74 -5.26 10.37
N GLU A 77 12.03 -5.11 10.17
CA GLU A 77 12.66 -3.88 9.72
C GLU A 77 12.15 -3.52 8.33
N TYR A 78 12.13 -4.48 7.42
CA TYR A 78 11.66 -4.31 6.04
C TYR A 78 10.18 -3.95 5.96
N LEU A 79 9.35 -4.44 6.88
CA LEU A 79 7.94 -4.04 6.99
C LEU A 79 7.80 -2.52 7.16
N LEU A 80 8.49 -1.93 8.14
CA LEU A 80 8.38 -0.49 8.39
C LEU A 80 8.99 0.33 7.24
N HIS A 81 10.12 -0.13 6.67
CA HIS A 81 10.74 0.53 5.52
C HIS A 81 9.87 0.48 4.25
N LEU A 82 9.14 -0.61 4.03
CA LEU A 82 8.16 -0.75 2.95
C LEU A 82 6.97 0.20 3.16
N CYS A 83 6.44 0.26 4.38
CA CYS A 83 5.38 1.21 4.70
C CYS A 83 5.83 2.65 4.41
N ARG A 84 7.06 3.01 4.81
CA ARG A 84 7.67 4.31 4.49
C ARG A 84 7.77 4.55 3.00
N TYR A 85 8.29 3.59 2.25
CA TYR A 85 8.41 3.67 0.80
C TYR A 85 7.07 3.96 0.12
N ILE A 86 6.02 3.22 0.50
CA ILE A 86 4.68 3.36 -0.07
C ILE A 86 4.11 4.75 0.17
N HIS A 87 4.30 5.32 1.36
CA HIS A 87 3.81 6.67 1.67
C HIS A 87 4.64 7.76 1.02
N LEU A 88 5.97 7.62 0.99
CA LEU A 88 6.86 8.58 0.34
C LEU A 88 6.68 8.61 -1.19
N ASN A 89 6.14 7.55 -1.80
CA ASN A 89 5.78 7.57 -3.22
C ASN A 89 4.77 8.67 -3.59
N ALA A 90 4.02 9.20 -2.63
CA ALA A 90 3.12 10.33 -2.85
C ALA A 90 3.87 11.62 -3.20
N GLN A 91 5.16 11.75 -2.84
CA GLN A 91 5.95 12.96 -3.13
C GLN A 91 6.06 13.24 -4.63
N GLU A 92 6.05 12.21 -5.47
CA GLU A 92 6.13 12.35 -6.93
C GLU A 92 4.83 12.92 -7.54
N GLU A 93 3.71 12.83 -6.82
CA GLU A 93 2.39 13.28 -7.28
C GLU A 93 2.00 14.64 -6.69
N LEU A 94 2.82 15.16 -5.77
CA LEU A 94 2.55 16.41 -5.06
C LEU A 94 3.16 17.61 -5.77
N GLU A 95 2.40 18.69 -5.83
CA GLU A 95 2.89 19.98 -6.29
C GLU A 95 3.76 20.64 -5.23
N LYS A 96 4.59 21.59 -5.67
CA LYS A 96 5.47 22.34 -4.78
C LYS A 96 4.66 23.05 -3.69
N GLY A 97 5.01 22.78 -2.43
CA GLY A 97 4.36 23.38 -1.26
C GLY A 97 3.20 22.56 -0.69
N GLN A 98 2.83 21.44 -1.32
CA GLN A 98 1.93 20.47 -0.71
C GLN A 98 2.69 19.52 0.23
N ASN A 99 2.01 19.03 1.25
CA ASN A 99 2.54 18.08 2.22
C ASN A 99 2.12 16.65 1.86
N LEU A 100 2.86 15.66 2.35
CA LEU A 100 2.51 14.24 2.18
C LEU A 100 1.07 13.92 2.58
N VAL A 101 0.59 14.54 3.66
CA VAL A 101 -0.76 14.36 4.21
C VAL A 101 -1.88 14.93 3.32
N ASP A 102 -1.52 15.68 2.29
CA ASP A 102 -2.43 16.30 1.33
C ASP A 102 -2.75 15.36 0.15
N TYR A 103 -1.97 14.30 -0.07
CA TYR A 103 -2.24 13.32 -1.13
C TYR A 103 -3.35 12.34 -0.73
N PRO A 104 -4.58 12.46 -1.26
CA PRO A 104 -5.74 11.73 -0.75
C PRO A 104 -5.76 10.25 -1.17
N TRP A 105 -4.98 9.88 -2.19
CA TRP A 105 -4.96 8.54 -2.76
C TRP A 105 -3.90 7.64 -2.13
N SER A 106 -3.48 7.95 -0.91
CA SER A 106 -2.65 7.07 -0.09
C SER A 106 -3.29 6.81 1.27
N SER A 107 -2.74 5.83 1.97
CA SER A 107 -3.07 5.60 3.37
C SER A 107 -2.42 6.58 4.33
N TYR A 108 -1.39 7.35 3.93
CA TYR A 108 -0.66 8.23 4.83
C TYR A 108 -1.56 9.24 5.58
N PRO A 109 -2.52 9.94 4.93
CA PRO A 109 -3.46 10.80 5.63
C PRO A 109 -4.25 10.09 6.74
N VAL A 110 -4.54 8.79 6.57
CA VAL A 110 -5.28 7.98 7.57
C VAL A 110 -4.41 7.68 8.80
N TYR A 111 -3.10 7.54 8.60
CA TYR A 111 -2.13 7.36 9.68
C TYR A 111 -1.99 8.64 10.52
N ILE A 112 -1.97 9.80 9.87
CA ILE A 112 -1.80 11.10 10.55
C ILE A 112 -3.11 11.62 11.15
N LYS A 113 -4.19 11.63 10.37
CA LYS A 113 -5.47 12.25 10.76
C LYS A 113 -6.39 11.32 11.54
N GLY A 114 -6.06 10.04 11.67
CA GLY A 114 -6.84 9.08 12.46
C GLY A 114 -8.08 8.50 11.75
N ASN A 115 -8.68 9.21 10.79
CA ASN A 115 -9.89 8.76 10.09
C ASN A 115 -9.57 8.06 8.77
N GLY A 116 -10.24 6.93 8.51
CA GLY A 116 -10.11 6.21 7.25
C GLY A 116 -10.93 4.93 7.21
N PRO A 117 -10.74 4.11 6.16
CA PRO A 117 -11.54 2.92 5.96
C PRO A 117 -11.30 1.86 7.03
N LYS A 118 -12.38 1.21 7.51
CA LYS A 118 -12.32 0.15 8.53
C LYS A 118 -11.49 -1.08 8.11
N TRP A 119 -11.26 -1.26 6.81
CA TRP A 119 -10.47 -2.38 6.28
C TRP A 119 -8.95 -2.15 6.34
N LEU A 120 -8.50 -0.91 6.59
CA LEU A 120 -7.08 -0.60 6.74
C LEU A 120 -6.63 -0.89 8.18
N ASN A 121 -5.75 -1.86 8.35
CA ASN A 121 -5.18 -2.21 9.64
C ASN A 121 -3.90 -1.38 9.93
N LYS A 122 -4.06 -0.06 10.05
CA LYS A 122 -2.95 0.82 10.40
C LYS A 122 -2.38 0.56 11.81
N GLU A 123 -3.23 0.06 12.71
CA GLU A 123 -2.83 -0.19 14.10
C GLU A 123 -1.74 -1.25 14.19
N TYR A 124 -1.67 -2.18 13.23
CA TYR A 124 -0.57 -3.12 13.14
C TYR A 124 0.78 -2.40 12.99
N ILE A 125 0.89 -1.45 12.06
CA ILE A 125 2.11 -0.64 11.87
C ILE A 125 2.32 0.32 13.05
N LEU A 126 1.28 1.02 13.50
CA LEU A 126 1.38 1.98 14.61
C LEU A 126 1.78 1.30 15.93
N SER A 127 1.47 0.03 16.14
CA SER A 127 1.86 -0.72 17.34
C SER A 127 3.38 -0.77 17.56
N TYR A 128 4.17 -0.74 16.48
CA TYR A 128 5.63 -0.72 16.55
C TYR A 128 6.19 0.58 17.14
N PHE A 129 5.45 1.68 16.98
CA PHE A 129 5.80 3.00 17.51
C PHE A 129 5.27 3.23 18.93
N LYS A 130 4.28 2.43 19.38
CA LYS A 130 3.76 2.47 20.76
C LYS A 130 4.69 1.74 21.76
N GLN A 131 5.54 0.82 21.30
CA GLN A 131 6.24 -0.13 22.18
C GLN A 131 7.77 -0.01 22.27
N THR A 132 8.48 0.90 21.60
CA THR A 132 9.95 0.75 21.49
C THR A 132 10.83 1.94 21.89
N LYS A 133 11.71 1.65 22.87
CA LYS A 133 13.04 2.23 23.16
C LYS A 133 14.12 1.80 22.12
N GLY A 134 13.76 1.61 20.84
CA GLY A 134 14.65 0.94 19.86
C GLY A 134 14.72 1.57 18.47
N PHE A 135 13.83 2.50 18.13
CA PHE A 135 13.92 3.30 16.91
C PHE A 135 14.27 4.73 17.28
N SER A 136 15.07 5.40 16.42
CA SER A 136 15.45 6.80 16.62
C SER A 136 14.28 7.79 16.52
N PHE A 137 13.07 7.31 16.20
CA PHE A 137 11.89 8.13 15.97
C PHE A 137 10.87 7.93 17.08
N SER A 138 10.42 9.03 17.68
CA SER A 138 9.40 9.06 18.73
C SER A 138 7.96 8.98 18.21
N SER A 139 7.75 9.11 16.89
CA SER A 139 6.44 9.05 16.26
C SER A 139 6.50 8.44 14.85
N TYR A 140 5.34 7.98 14.38
CA TYR A 140 5.19 7.50 13.00
C TYR A 140 5.45 8.60 11.97
N GLU A 141 4.92 9.79 12.20
CA GLU A 141 5.14 10.96 11.32
C GLU A 141 6.62 11.29 11.21
N GLY A 142 7.33 11.36 12.34
CA GLY A 142 8.78 11.62 12.35
C GLY A 142 9.58 10.54 11.62
N PHE A 143 9.14 9.27 11.69
CA PHE A 143 9.75 8.17 10.94
C PHE A 143 9.57 8.29 9.42
N ILE A 144 8.43 8.82 8.96
CA ILE A 144 8.17 9.03 7.54
C ILE A 144 8.88 10.30 7.04
N GLU A 145 8.58 11.44 7.66
CA GLU A 145 9.01 12.75 7.17
C GLU A 145 10.43 13.13 7.59
N GLY A 146 10.96 12.54 8.66
CA GLY A 146 12.35 12.70 9.09
C GLY A 146 13.35 11.92 8.24
N TYR A 147 12.89 11.22 7.20
CA TYR A 147 13.74 10.43 6.34
C TYR A 147 14.58 11.29 5.39
N LYS A 148 15.90 11.14 5.45
CA LYS A 148 16.85 11.93 4.66
C LYS A 148 17.64 11.11 3.65
N GLU A 149 18.13 9.95 4.07
CA GLU A 149 19.00 9.11 3.24
C GLU A 149 18.64 7.63 3.40
N LYS A 150 18.75 6.90 2.29
CA LYS A 150 18.52 5.45 2.24
C LYS A 150 19.73 4.71 2.80
N SER A 151 19.50 3.76 3.70
CA SER A 151 20.52 2.74 3.99
C SER A 151 20.75 1.85 2.76
N GLU A 152 21.85 1.09 2.76
CA GLU A 152 22.12 0.11 1.70
C GLU A 152 21.03 -0.97 1.64
N GLU A 153 20.51 -1.39 2.79
CA GLU A 153 19.42 -2.36 2.93
C GLU A 153 18.10 -1.81 2.40
N GLU A 154 17.77 -0.54 2.71
CA GLU A 154 16.59 0.14 2.15
C GLU A 154 16.73 0.28 0.64
N SER A 155 17.94 0.58 0.15
CA SER A 155 18.21 0.69 -1.29
C SER A 155 18.04 -0.65 -2.00
N ASP A 156 18.49 -1.76 -1.42
CA ASP A 156 18.26 -3.10 -1.95
C ASP A 156 16.76 -3.47 -1.96
N LEU A 157 16.09 -3.26 -0.83
CA LEU A 157 14.64 -3.47 -0.73
C LEU A 157 13.90 -2.64 -1.79
N TYR A 158 14.25 -1.36 -1.94
CA TYR A 158 13.57 -0.46 -2.87
C TYR A 158 13.88 -0.83 -4.31
N ARG A 159 15.09 -1.26 -4.64
CA ARG A 159 15.40 -1.80 -5.99
C ARG A 159 14.57 -3.03 -6.31
N ARG A 160 14.34 -3.90 -5.33
CA ARG A 160 13.45 -5.05 -5.48
C ARG A 160 11.98 -4.61 -5.64
N LEU A 161 11.57 -3.50 -5.02
CA LEU A 161 10.20 -2.95 -5.15
C LEU A 161 9.98 -2.16 -6.44
N LEU A 162 11.01 -1.45 -6.92
CA LEU A 162 11.07 -0.66 -8.16
C LEU A 162 11.26 -1.57 -9.39
N LEU A 163 10.55 -2.69 -9.42
CA LEU A 163 10.46 -3.51 -10.62
C LEU A 163 9.55 -2.82 -11.65
N ASP A 164 9.80 -1.57 -11.99
CA ASP A 164 9.21 -0.93 -13.17
C ASP A 164 10.11 -1.18 -14.37
#